data_AF-A0A520J5K8-F1
#
_entry.id   AF-A0A520J5K8-F1
#
_cell.length_a   1.000
_cell.length_b   1.000
_cell.length_c   1.000
_cell.angle_alpha   90.00
_cell.angle_beta   90.00
_cell.angle_gamma   90.00
#
_symmetry.space_group_name_H-M   'P 1'
#
loop_
_entity.id
_entity.type
_entity.pdbx_description
1 polymer ?
#
loop_
_entity_poly.entity_id
_entity_poly.type
_entity_poly.pdbx_seq_one_letter_code
_entity_poly.pdbx_strand_id
1 'polypeptide(L)' 'RQNVKQKNAYEFSEFDITIISLLSQGRLQKDIPNYLQENNIKPSGLSSVEKRLNLMKEELSFSKNEQLVAYCKDFGII' A
#
# COMPACT_ATOMS: atom_id res chain seq x y z
N ARG A 1 -23.22 7.03 19.26
CA ARG A 1 -21.87 6.66 18.77
C ARG A 1 -22.05 5.75 17.56
N GLN A 2 -22.12 6.30 16.35
CA GLN A 2 -22.29 5.49 15.14
C GLN A 2 -20.94 4.84 14.81
N ASN A 3 -20.85 3.53 15.03
CA ASN A 3 -19.76 2.71 14.54
C ASN A 3 -19.94 2.62 13.02
N VAL A 4 -19.19 3.44 12.28
CA VAL A 4 -19.25 3.49 10.82
C VAL A 4 -18.84 2.13 10.30
N LYS A 5 -19.79 1.47 9.64
CA LYS A 5 -19.62 0.27 8.80
C LYS A 5 -18.28 0.32 8.05
N GLN A 6 -17.26 -0.40 8.51
CA GLN A 6 -16.08 -0.67 7.69
C GLN A 6 -16.45 -1.77 6.70
N LYS A 7 -17.17 -1.38 5.64
CA LYS A 7 -17.55 -2.27 4.53
C LYS A 7 -16.42 -2.48 3.50
N ASN A 8 -15.25 -1.86 3.71
CA ASN A 8 -14.06 -2.01 2.87
C ASN A 8 -12.86 -2.41 3.73
N ALA A 9 -12.95 -3.54 4.44
CA ALA A 9 -11.82 -4.07 5.19
C ALA A 9 -10.87 -4.79 4.20
N TYR A 10 -10.15 -4.03 3.38
CA TYR A 10 -9.00 -4.60 2.67
C TYR A 10 -8.00 -5.06 3.73
N GLU A 11 -7.70 -6.35 3.77
CA GLU A 11 -6.69 -6.89 4.68
C GLU A 11 -5.29 -6.59 4.12
N PHE A 12 -4.69 -5.53 4.63
CA PHE A 12 -3.31 -5.19 4.31
C PHE A 12 -2.36 -6.25 4.88
N SER A 13 -1.62 -6.92 4.01
CA SER A 13 -0.50 -7.75 4.43
C SER A 13 0.67 -6.88 4.90
N GLU A 14 1.60 -7.42 5.69
CA GLU A 14 2.85 -6.73 6.08
C GLU A 14 3.59 -6.14 4.87
N PHE A 15 3.54 -6.85 3.74
CA PHE A 15 4.09 -6.39 2.47
C PHE A 15 3.37 -5.14 1.93
N ASP A 16 2.04 -5.10 2.03
CA ASP A 16 1.23 -3.96 1.60
C ASP A 16 1.52 -2.73 2.45
N ILE A 17 1.53 -2.92 3.77
CA ILE A 17 1.87 -1.88 4.74
C ILE A 17 3.26 -1.33 4.47
N THR A 18 4.23 -2.20 4.17
CA THR A 18 5.60 -1.78 3.81
C THR A 18 5.61 -0.90 2.56
N ILE A 19 4.92 -1.32 1.50
CA ILE A 19 4.83 -0.55 0.25
C ILE A 19 4.18 0.82 0.50
N ILE A 20 3.06 0.85 1.22
CA ILE A 20 2.32 2.08 1.50
C ILE A 20 3.11 3.01 2.41
N SER A 21 3.80 2.47 3.41
CA SER A 21 4.69 3.23 4.28
C SER A 21 5.81 3.90 3.50
N LEU A 22 6.44 3.17 2.56
CA LEU A 22 7.45 3.75 1.66
C LEU A 22 6.87 4.86 0.78
N LEU A 23 5.68 4.66 0.21
CA LEU A 23 4.98 5.71 -0.55
C LEU A 23 4.68 6.95 0.32
N SER A 24 4.25 6.74 1.57
CA SER A 24 3.98 7.79 2.55
C SER A 24 5.22 8.59 2.94
N GLN A 25 6.39 7.95 2.94
CA GLN A 25 7.69 8.59 3.11
C GLN A 25 8.16 9.36 1.86
N GLY A 26 7.38 9.35 0.77
CA GLY A 26 7.72 10.03 -0.48
C GLY A 26 8.58 9.20 -1.44
N ARG A 27 8.74 7.88 -1.20
CA ARG A 27 9.37 6.99 -2.19
C ARG A 27 8.47 6.84 -3.41
N LEU A 28 9.07 6.77 -4.59
CA LEU A 28 8.34 6.45 -5.81
C LEU A 28 8.17 4.94 -5.92
N GLN A 29 7.07 4.51 -6.55
CA GLN A 29 6.76 3.10 -6.81
C GLN A 29 7.90 2.31 -7.47
N LYS A 30 8.67 2.97 -8.36
CA LYS A 30 9.85 2.38 -9.02
C LYS A 30 11.04 2.12 -8.10
N ASP A 31 11.13 2.83 -6.98
CA ASP A 31 12.22 2.73 -6.01
C ASP A 31 11.92 1.72 -4.88
N ILE A 32 10.63 1.42 -4.65
CA ILE A 32 10.17 0.40 -3.70
C ILE A 32 10.78 -0.98 -3.95
N PRO A 33 10.81 -1.55 -5.17
CA PRO A 33 11.43 -2.86 -5.41
C PRO A 33 12.92 -2.89 -5.03
N ASN A 34 13.65 -1.79 -5.22
CA ASN A 34 15.05 -1.70 -4.78
C ASN A 34 15.13 -1.79 -3.25
N TYR A 35 14.29 -1.04 -2.52
CA TYR A 35 14.24 -1.10 -1.06
C TYR A 35 13.89 -2.51 -0.56
N LEU A 36 12.90 -3.16 -1.17
CA LEU A 36 12.49 -4.52 -0.81
C LEU A 36 13.65 -5.51 -1.03
N GLN A 37 14.39 -5.37 -2.14
CA GLN A 37 15.55 -6.21 -2.42
C GLN A 37 16.68 -6.01 -1.40
N GLU A 38 17.00 -4.76 -1.05
CA GLU A 38 18.02 -4.44 -0.04
C GLU A 38 17.64 -4.99 1.35
N ASN A 39 16.34 -4.96 1.68
CA ASN A 39 15.82 -5.49 2.95
C ASN A 39 15.52 -7.00 2.89
N ASN A 40 15.88 -7.71 1.81
CA ASN A 40 15.60 -9.13 1.61
C ASN A 40 14.10 -9.50 1.69
N ILE A 41 13.21 -8.55 1.41
CA ILE A 41 11.76 -8.72 1.41
C ILE A 41 11.32 -9.26 0.04
N LYS A 42 10.69 -10.43 0.01
CA LYS A 42 10.15 -11.04 -1.21
C LYS A 42 8.63 -11.01 -1.21
N PRO A 43 7.99 -10.74 -2.36
CA PRO A 43 8.60 -10.52 -3.68
C PRO A 43 9.11 -9.08 -3.89
N SER A 44 10.36 -8.91 -4.33
CA SER A 44 10.99 -7.60 -4.61
C SER A 44 10.94 -7.19 -6.09
N GLY A 45 10.27 -7.96 -6.94
CA GLY A 45 10.15 -7.64 -8.36
C GLY A 45 9.28 -6.40 -8.57
N LEU A 46 9.67 -5.52 -9.50
CA LEU A 46 8.90 -4.33 -9.83
C LEU A 46 7.46 -4.69 -10.20
N SER A 47 7.27 -5.68 -11.08
CA SER A 47 5.94 -6.17 -11.45
C SER A 47 5.12 -6.69 -10.25
N SER A 48 5.76 -7.29 -9.24
CA SER A 48 5.08 -7.75 -8.03
C SER A 48 4.55 -6.59 -7.21
N VAL A 49 5.37 -5.54 -7.02
CA VAL A 49 4.97 -4.31 -6.33
C VAL A 49 3.86 -3.59 -7.09
N GLU A 50 3.98 -3.47 -8.41
CA GLU A 50 2.95 -2.83 -9.25
C GLU A 50 1.61 -3.56 -9.16
N LYS A 51 1.62 -4.90 -9.32
CA LYS A 51 0.41 -5.71 -9.18
C LYS A 51 -0.21 -5.54 -7.81
N ARG A 52 0.60 -5.51 -6.75
CA ARG A 52 0.13 -5.34 -5.38
C ARG A 52 -0.51 -3.98 -5.16
N LEU A 53 0.13 -2.91 -5.65
CA LEU A 53 -0.43 -1.56 -5.62
C LEU A 53 -1.72 -1.44 -6.44
N ASN A 54 -1.76 -2.06 -7.61
CA ASN A 54 -2.96 -2.04 -8.43
C ASN A 54 -4.11 -2.78 -7.74
N LEU A 55 -3.83 -3.95 -7.14
CA LEU A 55 -4.81 -4.71 -6.40
C LEU A 55 -5.36 -3.93 -5.20
N MET A 56 -4.48 -3.32 -4.38
CA MET A 56 -4.91 -2.44 -3.27
C MET A 56 -5.80 -1.28 -3.76
N LYS A 57 -5.41 -0.67 -4.88
CA LYS A 57 -6.17 0.41 -5.50
C LYS A 57 -7.52 -0.07 -6.01
N GLU A 58 -7.60 -1.22 -6.67
CA GLU A 58 -8.85 -1.78 -7.18
C GLU A 58 -9.81 -2.14 -6.03
N GLU A 59 -9.30 -2.81 -5.00
CA GLU A 59 -10.07 -3.21 -3.82
C GLU A 59 -10.64 -2.00 -3.05
N LEU A 60 -9.87 -0.91 -2.98
CA LEU A 60 -10.29 0.34 -2.33
C LEU A 60 -10.94 1.34 -3.30
N SER A 61 -11.10 0.95 -4.58
CA SER A 61 -11.59 1.82 -5.66
C SER A 61 -10.84 3.16 -5.79
N PHE A 62 -9.52 3.13 -5.61
CA PHE A 62 -8.62 4.25 -5.82
C PHE A 62 -7.94 4.19 -7.18
N SER A 63 -7.67 5.36 -7.76
CA SER A 63 -6.92 5.45 -9.02
C SER A 63 -5.48 5.93 -8.80
N LYS A 64 -5.24 6.68 -7.72
CA LYS A 64 -3.94 7.27 -7.40
C LYS A 64 -3.33 6.67 -6.13
N ASN A 65 -2.01 6.51 -6.14
CA ASN A 65 -1.25 6.07 -4.97
C ASN A 65 -1.39 7.07 -3.81
N GLU A 66 -1.56 8.37 -4.10
CA GLU A 66 -1.83 9.40 -3.10
C GLU A 66 -3.12 9.15 -2.30
N GLN A 67 -4.19 8.69 -2.98
CA GLN A 67 -5.45 8.34 -2.32
C GLN A 67 -5.27 7.14 -1.39
N LEU A 68 -4.53 6.13 -1.85
CA LEU A 68 -4.20 4.95 -1.05
C LEU A 68 -3.43 5.34 0.22
N VAL A 69 -2.41 6.19 0.10
CA VAL A 69 -1.61 6.67 1.24
C VAL A 69 -2.46 7.51 2.20
N ALA A 70 -3.26 8.44 1.67
CA ALA A 70 -4.15 9.27 2.49
C ALA A 70 -5.16 8.41 3.26
N TYR A 71 -5.75 7.41 2.61
CA TYR A 71 -6.64 6.44 3.25
C TYR A 71 -5.92 5.68 4.38
N CYS A 72 -4.70 5.20 4.14
CA CYS A 72 -3.98 4.44 5.15
C CYS A 72 -3.59 5.30 6.37
N LYS A 73 -3.29 6.59 6.18
CA LYS A 73 -3.09 7.54 7.28
C LYS A 73 -4.38 7.81 8.06
N ASP A 74 -5.48 8.07 7.36
CA ASP A 74 -6.77 8.41 7.97
C ASP A 74 -7.33 7.25 8.82
N PHE A 75 -7.09 6.01 8.37
CA PHE A 75 -7.49 4.78 9.04
C PHE A 75 -6.48 4.29 10.10
N GLY A 76 -5.33 4.96 10.26
CA GLY A 76 -4.31 4.58 11.25
C GLY A 76 -3.58 3.28 10.93
N ILE A 77 -3.47 2.92 9.65
CA ILE A 77 -2.70 1.75 9.17
C ILE A 77 -1.19 2.06 9.17
N ILE A 78 -0.83 3.34 8.97
CA ILE A 78 0.55 3.86 8.99
C ILE A 78 0.66 5.19 9.73
#